data_AF-A0AA43D6Z2-F1
#
_entry.id   AF-A0AA43D6Z2-F1
#
_cell.length_a   1.000
_cell.length_b   1.000
_cell.length_c   1.000
_cell.angle_alpha   90.00
_cell.angle_beta   90.00
_cell.angle_gamma   90.00
#
_symmetry.space_group_name_H-M   'P 1'
#
loop_
_entity.id
_entity.type
_entity.pdbx_description
1 polymer ?
#
loop_
_entity_poly.entity_id
_entity_poly.type
_entity_poly.pdbx_seq_one_letter_code
_entity_poly.pdbx_strand_id
1 'polypeptide(L)'
;MLLKIFKAIWFLSILVTLANLLYVYASLPETVIINDRGASLVSVSREGFFYMITAVIAFVNVLVYMVSYVFRKEVDFRTWFHGLVVTLNIFFIISLHFVSLFNSGEKFDYGRIDFIIYGSIALFVLWALGWPFYSVYKNFIYKQLV
;
A
#
# COMPACT_ATOMS: atom_id res chain seq x y z
N MET A 1 -5.52 23.96 1.11
CA MET A 1 -4.06 23.67 1.05
C MET A 1 -3.75 22.21 1.31
N LEU A 2 -4.43 21.57 2.28
CA LEU A 2 -4.19 20.18 2.69
C LEU A 2 -4.24 19.17 1.52
N LEU A 3 -5.21 19.29 0.61
CA LEU A 3 -5.27 18.45 -0.61
C LEU A 3 -4.00 18.56 -1.49
N LYS A 4 -3.37 19.74 -1.61
CA LYS A 4 -2.15 19.91 -2.41
C LYS A 4 -0.97 19.19 -1.77
N ILE A 5 -0.89 19.22 -0.43
CA ILE A 5 0.14 18.51 0.34
C ILE A 5 -0.03 17.00 0.15
N PHE A 6 -1.25 16.48 0.32
CA PHE A 6 -1.51 15.04 0.12
C PHE A 6 -1.27 14.58 -1.31
N LYS A 7 -1.54 15.42 -2.31
CA LYS A 7 -1.14 15.15 -3.70
C LYS A 7 0.36 15.04 -3.88
N ALA A 8 1.13 15.96 -3.29
CA ALA A 8 2.58 15.93 -3.36
C ALA A 8 3.15 14.69 -2.65
N ILE A 9 2.67 14.39 -1.44
CA ILE A 9 3.08 13.20 -0.69
C ILE A 9 2.71 11.92 -1.45
N TRP A 10 1.52 11.84 -2.02
CA TRP A 10 1.11 10.73 -2.87
C TRP A 10 2.05 10.54 -4.07
N PHE A 11 2.34 11.62 -4.80
CA PHE A 11 3.27 11.55 -5.93
C PHE A 11 4.66 11.06 -5.50
N LEU A 12 5.20 11.61 -4.40
CA LEU A 12 6.48 11.15 -3.84
C LEU A 12 6.42 9.68 -3.42
N SER A 13 5.31 9.23 -2.82
CA SER A 13 5.14 7.83 -2.41
C SER A 13 5.20 6.88 -3.60
N ILE A 14 4.65 7.26 -4.75
CA ILE A 14 4.76 6.47 -5.99
C ILE A 14 6.23 6.32 -6.39
N LEU A 15 6.98 7.43 -6.42
CA LEU A 15 8.39 7.39 -6.82
C LEU A 15 9.21 6.48 -5.89
N VAL A 16 8.97 6.59 -4.58
CA VAL A 16 9.64 5.74 -3.59
C VAL A 16 9.24 4.26 -3.76
N THR A 17 7.95 3.97 -3.97
CA THR A 17 7.47 2.60 -4.19
C THR A 17 8.05 2.00 -5.47
N LEU A 18 8.12 2.77 -6.57
CA LEU A 18 8.71 2.31 -7.83
C LEU A 18 10.22 2.07 -7.70
N ALA A 19 10.95 2.98 -7.04
CA ALA A 19 12.37 2.78 -6.77
C ALA A 19 12.62 1.52 -5.93
N ASN A 20 11.80 1.28 -4.90
CA ASN A 20 11.86 0.06 -4.10
C ASN A 20 11.51 -1.20 -4.90
N LEU A 21 10.51 -1.13 -5.78
CA LEU A 21 10.16 -2.24 -6.66
C LEU A 21 11.32 -2.63 -7.58
N LEU A 22 11.98 -1.64 -8.20
CA LEU A 22 13.16 -1.88 -9.05
C LEU A 22 14.33 -2.45 -8.24
N TYR A 23 14.56 -1.93 -7.04
CA TYR A 23 15.58 -2.43 -6.13
C TYR A 23 15.33 -3.89 -5.76
N VAL A 24 14.11 -4.22 -5.33
CA VAL A 24 13.72 -5.60 -4.97
C VAL A 24 13.75 -6.51 -6.18
N TYR A 25 13.31 -6.04 -7.36
CA TYR A 25 13.43 -6.82 -8.59
C TYR A 25 14.88 -7.22 -8.89
N ALA A 26 15.83 -6.29 -8.72
CA ALA A 26 17.24 -6.57 -8.95
C ALA A 26 17.85 -7.56 -7.92
N SER A 27 17.29 -7.63 -6.71
CA SER A 27 17.77 -8.55 -5.66
C SER A 27 17.12 -9.93 -5.70
N LEU A 28 16.03 -10.12 -6.44
CA LEU A 28 15.30 -11.39 -6.47
C LEU A 28 16.01 -12.46 -7.34
N PRO A 29 15.97 -13.74 -6.92
CA PRO A 29 16.41 -14.87 -7.73
C PRO A 29 15.48 -15.11 -8.93
N GLU A 30 15.89 -15.97 -9.88
CA GLU A 30 15.09 -16.26 -11.09
C GLU A 30 13.68 -16.79 -10.78
N THR A 31 13.57 -17.58 -9.71
CA THR A 31 12.32 -18.16 -9.23
C THR A 31 11.99 -17.60 -7.86
N VAL A 32 10.83 -16.96 -7.73
CA VAL A 32 10.33 -16.36 -6.49
C VAL A 32 9.35 -17.34 -5.84
N ILE A 33 9.66 -17.78 -4.62
CA ILE A 33 8.80 -18.62 -3.80
C ILE A 33 7.84 -17.72 -3.02
N ILE A 34 6.55 -17.98 -3.18
CA ILE A 34 5.46 -17.24 -2.52
C ILE A 34 4.90 -18.04 -1.34
N ASN A 35 4.89 -19.37 -1.46
CA ASN A 35 4.43 -20.27 -0.39
C ASN A 35 5.24 -21.57 -0.41
N ASP A 36 5.74 -21.93 0.77
CA ASP A 36 6.50 -23.16 1.03
C ASP A 36 5.81 -24.06 2.09
N ARG A 37 4.52 -23.82 2.40
CA ARG A 37 3.77 -24.66 3.34
C ARG A 37 3.10 -25.84 2.61
N GLY A 38 3.69 -27.03 2.72
CA GLY A 38 3.03 -28.31 2.41
C GLY A 38 3.16 -28.79 0.96
N ALA A 39 2.12 -29.47 0.45
CA ALA A 39 2.16 -30.31 -0.76
C ALA A 39 2.23 -29.56 -2.12
N SER A 40 2.24 -28.23 -2.13
CA SER A 40 2.32 -27.44 -3.37
C SER A 40 3.21 -26.22 -3.16
N LEU A 41 4.44 -26.30 -3.68
CA LEU A 41 5.33 -25.16 -3.77
C LEU A 41 4.78 -24.22 -4.83
N VAL A 42 4.33 -23.04 -4.42
CA VAL A 42 3.84 -22.00 -5.34
C VAL A 42 4.99 -21.05 -5.60
N SER A 43 5.52 -21.13 -6.80
CA SER A 43 6.58 -20.26 -7.29
C SER A 43 6.17 -19.57 -8.59
N VAL A 44 6.73 -18.39 -8.80
CA VAL A 44 6.53 -17.58 -10.01
C VAL A 44 7.89 -17.11 -10.50
N SER A 45 8.05 -16.90 -11.80
CA SER A 45 9.27 -16.28 -12.33
C SER A 45 9.42 -14.87 -11.76
N ARG A 46 10.66 -14.41 -11.60
CA ARG A 46 10.98 -13.05 -11.17
C ARG A 46 10.27 -11.98 -12.00
N GLU A 47 10.25 -12.19 -13.32
CA GLU A 47 9.57 -11.32 -14.28
C GLU A 47 8.06 -11.34 -14.07
N GLY A 48 7.47 -12.53 -13.89
CA GLY A 48 6.05 -12.68 -13.61
C GLY A 48 5.65 -11.97 -12.32
N PHE A 49 6.44 -12.11 -11.26
CA PHE A 49 6.24 -11.39 -9.99
C PHE A 49 6.33 -9.88 -10.21
N PHE A 50 7.36 -9.40 -10.89
CA PHE A 50 7.55 -7.98 -11.18
C PHE A 50 6.38 -7.36 -11.94
N TYR A 51 5.93 -7.97 -13.03
CA TYR A 51 4.83 -7.43 -13.82
C TYR A 51 3.49 -7.49 -13.07
N MET A 52 3.25 -8.56 -12.30
CA MET A 52 2.05 -8.67 -11.47
C MET A 52 2.00 -7.55 -10.42
N ILE A 53 3.08 -7.33 -9.69
CA ILE A 53 3.13 -6.28 -8.67
C ILE A 53 3.09 -4.88 -9.30
N THR A 54 3.76 -4.68 -10.43
CA THR A 54 3.68 -3.43 -11.19
C THR A 54 2.22 -3.12 -11.58
N ALA A 55 1.48 -4.11 -12.09
CA ALA A 55 0.08 -3.95 -12.47
C ALA A 55 -0.80 -3.58 -11.26
N VAL A 56 -0.60 -4.23 -10.11
CA VAL A 56 -1.33 -3.92 -8.87
C VAL A 56 -1.04 -2.50 -8.38
N ILE A 57 0.23 -2.11 -8.31
CA ILE A 57 0.64 -0.76 -7.88
C ILE A 57 0.08 0.30 -8.84
N ALA A 58 0.19 0.07 -10.15
CA ALA A 58 -0.34 0.97 -11.16
C ALA A 58 -1.86 1.11 -11.02
N PHE A 59 -2.59 -0.01 -10.90
CA PHE A 59 -4.04 -0.02 -10.73
C PHE A 59 -4.45 0.82 -9.51
N VAL A 60 -3.87 0.54 -8.34
CA VAL A 60 -4.20 1.26 -7.09
C VAL A 60 -3.92 2.77 -7.21
N ASN A 61 -2.80 3.16 -7.82
CA ASN A 61 -2.46 4.57 -7.95
C ASN A 61 -3.31 5.30 -9.02
N VAL A 62 -3.75 4.60 -10.07
CA VAL A 62 -4.69 5.17 -11.05
C VAL A 62 -6.05 5.47 -10.44
N LEU A 63 -6.48 4.71 -9.41
CA LEU A 63 -7.74 4.99 -8.71
C LEU A 63 -7.80 6.41 -8.13
N VAL A 64 -6.66 7.02 -7.78
CA VAL A 64 -6.62 8.42 -7.30
C VAL A 64 -7.19 9.39 -8.33
N TYR A 65 -6.90 9.17 -9.61
CA TYR A 65 -7.46 9.97 -10.70
C TYR A 65 -8.95 9.72 -10.89
N MET A 66 -9.37 8.45 -10.84
CA MET A 66 -10.79 8.08 -10.96
C MET A 66 -11.62 8.70 -9.83
N VAL A 67 -11.17 8.55 -8.58
CA VAL A 67 -11.83 9.15 -7.41
C VAL A 67 -11.81 10.67 -7.48
N SER A 68 -10.70 11.27 -7.91
CA SER A 68 -10.63 12.71 -8.10
C SER A 68 -11.60 13.24 -9.17
N TYR A 69 -11.90 12.42 -10.18
CA TYR A 69 -12.84 12.73 -11.25
C TYR A 69 -14.30 12.56 -10.81
N VAL A 70 -14.63 11.48 -10.11
CA VAL A 70 -16.01 11.20 -9.66
C VAL A 70 -16.40 12.15 -8.51
N PHE A 71 -15.50 12.36 -7.54
CA PHE A 71 -15.75 13.14 -6.33
C PHE A 71 -15.15 14.55 -6.41
N ARG A 72 -15.32 15.22 -7.55
CA ARG A 72 -14.72 16.55 -7.83
C ARG A 72 -15.07 17.63 -6.80
N LYS A 73 -16.27 17.57 -6.21
CA LYS A 73 -16.77 18.55 -5.24
C LYS A 73 -16.35 18.25 -3.80
N GLU A 74 -16.09 16.98 -3.49
CA GLU A 74 -15.74 16.52 -2.14
C GLU A 74 -14.23 16.62 -1.90
N VAL A 75 -13.76 17.80 -1.48
CA VAL A 75 -12.35 18.05 -1.20
C VAL A 75 -11.83 17.16 -0.07
N ASP A 76 -12.61 17.01 1.01
CA ASP A 76 -12.22 16.24 2.19
C ASP A 76 -12.05 14.75 1.86
N PHE A 77 -13.02 14.16 1.16
CA PHE A 77 -12.98 12.76 0.74
C PHE A 77 -11.77 12.46 -0.15
N ARG A 78 -11.52 13.32 -1.16
CA ARG A 78 -10.36 13.15 -2.03
C ARG A 78 -9.06 13.23 -1.24
N THR A 79 -8.99 14.13 -0.25
CA THR A 79 -7.80 14.29 0.57
C THR A 79 -7.52 13.04 1.41
N TRP A 80 -8.57 12.49 2.04
CA TRP A 80 -8.48 11.20 2.73
C TRP A 80 -8.04 10.07 1.79
N PHE A 81 -8.63 10.00 0.58
CA PHE A 81 -8.32 8.94 -0.38
C PHE A 81 -6.85 8.98 -0.85
N HIS A 82 -6.28 10.18 -1.07
CA HIS A 82 -4.84 10.30 -1.34
C HIS A 82 -4.02 9.73 -0.17
N GLY A 83 -4.41 10.02 1.07
CA GLY A 83 -3.78 9.44 2.26
C GLY A 83 -3.87 7.92 2.30
N LEU A 84 -5.03 7.35 1.95
CA LEU A 84 -5.21 5.90 1.87
C LEU A 84 -4.31 5.25 0.82
N VAL A 85 -4.15 5.88 -0.33
CA VAL A 85 -3.24 5.35 -1.36
C VAL A 85 -1.78 5.49 -0.95
N VAL A 86 -1.41 6.55 -0.21
CA VAL A 86 -0.07 6.67 0.40
C VAL A 86 0.20 5.53 1.39
N THR A 87 -0.76 5.20 2.27
CA THR A 87 -0.58 4.10 3.23
C THR A 87 -0.48 2.74 2.52
N LEU A 88 -1.23 2.53 1.44
CA LEU A 88 -1.08 1.36 0.57
C LEU A 88 0.31 1.29 -0.09
N ASN A 89 0.83 2.41 -0.59
CA ASN A 89 2.18 2.47 -1.17
C ASN A 89 3.27 2.07 -0.14
N ILE A 90 3.14 2.50 1.12
CA ILE A 90 4.02 2.07 2.22
C ILE A 90 3.87 0.57 2.48
N PHE A 91 2.64 0.06 2.51
CA PHE A 91 2.37 -1.37 2.68
C PHE A 91 2.99 -2.22 1.56
N PHE A 92 2.94 -1.74 0.31
CA PHE A 92 3.59 -2.41 -0.82
C PHE A 92 5.11 -2.48 -0.64
N ILE A 93 5.75 -1.39 -0.18
CA ILE A 93 7.19 -1.37 0.09
C ILE A 93 7.54 -2.45 1.12
N ILE A 94 6.82 -2.49 2.24
CA ILE A 94 7.07 -3.47 3.32
C ILE A 94 6.86 -4.90 2.80
N SER A 95 5.80 -5.13 2.05
CA SER A 95 5.49 -6.44 1.46
C SER A 95 6.57 -6.89 0.46
N LEU A 96 7.06 -5.98 -0.38
CA LEU A 96 8.14 -6.25 -1.33
C LEU A 96 9.44 -6.66 -0.63
N HIS A 97 9.83 -5.92 0.42
CA HIS A 97 11.02 -6.26 1.21
C HIS A 97 10.86 -7.59 1.95
N PHE A 98 9.67 -7.88 2.46
CA PHE A 98 9.39 -9.18 3.06
C PHE A 98 9.60 -10.34 2.07
N VAL A 99 9.06 -10.21 0.85
CA VAL A 99 9.26 -11.22 -0.20
C VAL A 99 10.73 -11.35 -0.56
N SER A 100 11.46 -10.23 -0.68
CA SER A 100 12.91 -10.27 -0.96
C SER A 100 13.70 -10.96 0.14
N LEU A 101 13.40 -10.70 1.41
CA LEU A 101 14.05 -11.32 2.56
C LEU A 101 13.77 -12.82 2.62
N PHE A 102 12.52 -13.22 2.34
CA PHE A 102 12.15 -14.64 2.28
C PHE A 102 12.87 -15.40 1.16
N ASN A 103 13.17 -14.71 0.05
CA ASN A 103 13.80 -15.31 -1.13
C ASN A 103 15.33 -15.10 -1.21
N SER A 104 15.98 -14.46 -0.24
CA SER A 104 17.44 -14.21 -0.32
C SER A 104 18.30 -15.45 -0.04
N GLY A 105 17.71 -16.51 0.53
CA GLY A 105 18.44 -17.72 0.95
C GLY A 105 19.25 -17.54 2.24
N GLU A 106 19.26 -16.35 2.84
CA GLU A 106 19.92 -16.09 4.12
C GLU A 106 19.02 -16.49 5.30
N LYS A 107 19.64 -16.98 6.38
CA LYS A 107 18.92 -17.29 7.63
C LYS A 107 18.69 -16.01 8.41
N PHE A 108 17.59 -15.32 8.13
CA PHE A 108 17.16 -14.18 8.94
C PHE A 108 16.41 -14.62 10.20
N ASP A 109 16.63 -13.89 11.29
CA ASP A 109 15.78 -13.96 12.48
C ASP A 109 14.51 -13.13 12.24
N TYR A 110 13.39 -13.82 12.02
CA TYR A 110 12.10 -13.19 11.77
C TYR A 110 11.38 -12.71 13.04
N GLY A 111 11.92 -12.96 14.24
CA GLY A 111 11.24 -12.69 15.52
C GLY A 111 10.87 -11.22 15.77
N ARG A 112 11.35 -10.28 14.95
CA ARG A 112 11.01 -8.84 15.02
C ARG A 112 10.28 -8.31 13.79
N ILE A 113 10.17 -9.09 12.72
CA ILE A 113 9.51 -8.66 11.47
C ILE A 113 7.99 -8.59 11.65
N ASP A 114 7.44 -9.42 12.54
CA ASP A 114 6.02 -9.44 12.90
C ASP A 114 5.46 -8.06 13.24
N PHE A 115 6.20 -7.26 14.00
CA PHE A 115 5.78 -5.92 14.39
C PHE A 115 5.62 -4.99 13.18
N ILE A 116 6.52 -5.08 12.20
CA ILE A 116 6.48 -4.24 10.99
C ILE A 116 5.31 -4.67 10.10
N ILE A 117 5.11 -5.97 9.94
CA ILE A 117 3.99 -6.53 9.15
C ILE A 117 2.66 -6.13 9.79
N TYR A 118 2.44 -6.48 11.06
CA TYR A 118 1.18 -6.17 11.75
C TYR A 118 0.95 -4.66 11.90
N GLY A 119 2.01 -3.88 12.16
CA GLY A 119 1.94 -2.43 12.23
C GLY A 119 1.50 -1.80 10.91
N SER A 120 2.01 -2.30 9.77
CA SER A 120 1.61 -1.80 8.45
C SER A 120 0.16 -2.12 8.09
N ILE A 121 -0.31 -3.33 8.44
CA ILE A 121 -1.72 -3.73 8.28
C ILE A 121 -2.61 -2.88 9.18
N ALA A 122 -2.23 -2.69 10.45
CA ALA A 122 -2.96 -1.87 11.39
C ALA A 122 -3.07 -0.42 10.91
N LEU A 123 -1.98 0.16 10.40
CA LEU A 123 -1.98 1.51 9.83
C LEU A 123 -2.94 1.61 8.64
N PHE A 124 -2.92 0.64 7.73
CA PHE A 124 -3.85 0.58 6.61
C PHE A 124 -5.31 0.51 7.09
N VAL A 125 -5.63 -0.39 8.02
CA VAL A 125 -6.99 -0.57 8.55
C VAL A 125 -7.46 0.69 9.27
N LEU A 126 -6.64 1.28 10.14
CA LEU A 126 -6.96 2.51 10.85
C LEU A 126 -7.24 3.66 9.88
N TRP A 127 -6.42 3.80 8.83
CA TRP A 127 -6.63 4.85 7.84
C TRP A 127 -7.87 4.62 6.98
N ALA A 128 -8.14 3.37 6.61
CA ALA A 128 -9.33 2.98 5.86
C ALA A 128 -10.63 3.25 6.66
N LEU A 129 -10.61 2.99 7.96
CA LEU A 129 -11.74 3.26 8.86
C LEU A 129 -11.89 4.74 9.20
N GLY A 130 -10.82 5.54 9.12
CA GLY A 130 -10.82 6.95 9.48
C GLY A 130 -11.94 7.77 8.81
N TRP A 131 -12.22 7.53 7.52
CA TRP A 131 -13.28 8.26 6.81
C TRP A 131 -14.71 7.87 7.23
N PRO A 132 -15.11 6.59 7.28
CA PRO A 132 -16.40 6.18 7.84
C PRO A 132 -16.66 6.79 9.23
N PHE A 133 -15.68 6.71 10.14
CA PHE A 133 -15.82 7.29 11.48
C PHE A 133 -15.95 8.81 11.45
N TYR A 134 -15.13 9.50 10.66
CA TYR A 134 -15.21 10.95 10.50
C TYR A 134 -16.56 11.40 9.93
N SER A 135 -17.07 10.70 8.90
CA SER A 135 -18.35 11.01 8.28
C SER A 135 -19.52 10.83 9.24
N VAL A 136 -19.53 9.76 10.03
CA VAL A 136 -20.57 9.52 11.05
C VAL A 136 -20.50 10.60 12.13
N TYR A 137 -19.31 10.89 12.66
CA TYR A 137 -19.10 11.92 13.68
C TYR A 137 -19.58 13.30 13.22
N LYS A 138 -19.23 13.72 12.00
CA LYS A 138 -19.68 14.99 11.41
C LYS A 138 -21.20 15.08 11.35
N ASN A 139 -21.86 14.01 10.92
CA ASN A 139 -23.32 13.96 10.80
C ASN A 139 -24.04 13.99 12.16
N PHE A 140 -23.44 13.43 13.21
CA PHE A 140 -23.99 13.49 14.57
C PHE A 140 -23.89 14.89 15.17
N ILE A 141 -22.75 15.59 15.01
CA ILE A 141 -22.57 16.94 15.54
C ILE A 141 -23.40 17.98 14.79
N TYR A 142 -23.48 17.90 13.46
CA TYR A 142 -24.31 18.83 12.69
C TYR A 142 -25.81 18.73 13.05
N LYS A 143 -26.28 17.56 13.48
CA LYS A 143 -27.65 17.37 13.99
C LYS A 143 -27.90 17.96 15.37
N GLN A 144 -26.85 18.26 16.15
CA GLN A 144 -26.99 18.87 17.48
C GLN A 144 -26.90 20.40 17.46
N LEU A 145 -26.41 20.98 16.34
CA LEU A 145 -26.22 22.43 16.18
C LEU A 145 -27.33 23.11 15.34
N VAL A 146 -28.26 22.33 14.79
CA VAL A 146 -29.49 22.78 14.11
C VAL A 146 -30.68 22.43 14.98
#